data_AF-A0A961JJE3-F1
#
_entry.id   AF-A0A961JJE3-F1
#
_cell.length_a   1.000
_cell.length_b   1.000
_cell.length_c   1.000
_cell.angle_alpha   90.00
_cell.angle_beta   90.00
_cell.angle_gamma   90.00
#
_symmetry.space_group_name_H-M   'P 1'
#
loop_
_entity.id
_entity.type
_entity.pdbx_description
1 polymer ?
#
loop_
_entity_poly.entity_id
_entity_poly.type
_entity_poly.pdbx_seq_one_letter_code
_entity_poly.pdbx_strand_id
1 'polypeptide(L)'
;MAKNILFIMFDQLRWDYLSCYGHPHLHTPNIDRLAARGVRFTRAYVQAPLCGPSRMSTYTGRYVQSHGASWNATPLRVGELTLGDHLRKAGMGCWLVGKTHMHADAAGMARLGLEPDSIIGARLAECGFDVFERDDGMRAVGPDGPLVEPGGDSYDAYLAARGYGGDNPWHDFANSGVSDDGDVLSGWFMTNAGEAANIEEPDSETPYLTRRGKAFIEQADAPWLCHLSYIKPHWP
;
A
#
# COMPACT_ATOMS: atom_id res chain seq x y z
N MET A 1 17.06 -11.13 -21.82
CA MET A 1 16.70 -10.40 -20.59
C MET A 1 15.43 -11.02 -20.03
N ALA A 2 15.37 -11.29 -18.73
CA ALA A 2 14.13 -11.69 -18.09
C ALA A 2 13.11 -10.54 -18.12
N LYS A 3 11.81 -10.85 -18.26
CA LYS A 3 10.74 -9.86 -18.16
C LYS A 3 10.32 -9.72 -16.70
N ASN A 4 10.11 -8.49 -16.28
CA ASN A 4 9.65 -8.14 -14.94
C ASN A 4 8.25 -7.50 -14.99
N ILE A 5 7.55 -7.50 -13.87
CA ILE A 5 6.21 -6.90 -13.73
C ILE A 5 6.26 -5.85 -12.62
N LEU A 6 5.99 -4.59 -12.95
CA LEU A 6 5.75 -3.55 -11.96
C LEU A 6 4.24 -3.35 -11.81
N PHE A 7 3.68 -3.81 -10.69
CA PHE A 7 2.27 -3.72 -10.38
C PHE A 7 2.00 -2.52 -9.45
N ILE A 8 1.67 -1.39 -10.06
CA ILE A 8 1.39 -0.13 -9.36
C ILE A 8 -0.08 -0.07 -8.98
N MET A 9 -0.36 0.30 -7.73
CA MET A 9 -1.71 0.57 -7.23
C MET A 9 -1.71 1.82 -6.36
N PHE A 10 -2.78 2.61 -6.45
CA PHE A 10 -3.06 3.74 -5.59
C PHE A 10 -4.36 3.46 -4.84
N ASP A 11 -4.37 3.65 -3.53
CA ASP A 11 -5.59 3.48 -2.73
C ASP A 11 -6.58 4.63 -2.98
N GLN A 12 -7.86 4.31 -3.09
CA GLN A 12 -8.97 5.26 -3.26
C GLN A 12 -8.92 6.19 -4.50
N LEU A 13 -8.02 5.95 -5.47
CA LEU A 13 -7.99 6.72 -6.72
C LEU A 13 -9.26 6.48 -7.55
N ARG A 14 -9.99 7.55 -7.85
CA ARG A 14 -11.13 7.51 -8.78
C ARG A 14 -10.67 7.35 -10.22
N TRP A 15 -11.45 6.59 -11.00
CA TRP A 15 -11.15 6.34 -12.42
C TRP A 15 -11.19 7.63 -13.27
N ASP A 16 -11.99 8.61 -12.89
CA ASP A 16 -12.19 9.88 -13.61
C ASP A 16 -11.25 11.01 -13.16
N TYR A 17 -10.30 10.74 -12.25
CA TYR A 17 -9.31 11.71 -11.74
C TYR A 17 -7.96 11.66 -12.50
N LEU A 18 -7.99 11.26 -13.77
CA LEU A 18 -6.83 11.18 -14.65
C LEU A 18 -7.15 11.88 -15.98
N SER A 19 -6.23 12.68 -16.52
CA SER A 19 -6.50 13.41 -17.77
C SER A 19 -6.74 12.48 -18.95
N CYS A 20 -6.07 11.32 -19.04
CA CYS A 20 -6.35 10.29 -20.05
C CYS A 20 -7.74 9.62 -19.92
N TYR A 21 -8.44 9.79 -18.80
CA TYR A 21 -9.84 9.39 -18.61
C TYR A 21 -10.82 10.56 -18.74
N GLY A 22 -10.34 11.77 -19.01
CA GLY A 22 -11.16 12.93 -19.33
C GLY A 22 -11.32 13.96 -18.21
N HIS A 23 -10.52 13.91 -17.14
CA HIS A 23 -10.60 14.95 -16.10
C HIS A 23 -10.29 16.34 -16.71
N PRO A 24 -11.15 17.36 -16.53
CA PRO A 24 -11.03 18.63 -17.24
C PRO A 24 -9.95 19.57 -16.68
N HIS A 25 -9.52 19.37 -15.44
CA HIS A 25 -8.64 20.31 -14.71
C HIS A 25 -7.37 19.70 -14.12
N LEU A 26 -7.25 18.37 -14.11
CA LEU A 26 -6.15 17.67 -13.44
C LEU A 26 -5.30 17.04 -14.52
N HIS A 27 -4.07 17.53 -14.65
CA HIS A 27 -3.14 17.10 -15.67
C HIS A 27 -2.23 16.01 -15.12
N THR A 28 -2.31 14.80 -15.68
CA THR A 28 -1.52 13.63 -15.26
C THR A 28 -0.62 13.11 -16.39
N PRO A 29 0.29 13.94 -16.95
CA PRO A 29 1.00 13.63 -18.20
C PRO A 29 1.86 12.36 -18.13
N ASN A 30 2.38 12.01 -16.94
CA ASN A 30 3.18 10.79 -16.76
C ASN A 30 2.34 9.52 -16.88
N ILE A 31 1.14 9.50 -16.30
CA ILE A 31 0.21 8.37 -16.39
C ILE A 31 -0.38 8.31 -17.81
N ASP A 32 -0.72 9.47 -18.39
CA ASP A 32 -1.21 9.56 -19.76
C ASP A 32 -0.19 9.00 -20.77
N ARG A 33 1.09 9.28 -20.57
CA ARG A 33 2.18 8.73 -21.39
C ARG A 33 2.31 7.20 -21.26
N LEU A 34 2.03 6.64 -20.08
CA LEU A 34 1.97 5.19 -19.91
C LEU A 34 0.79 4.60 -20.69
N ALA A 35 -0.40 5.23 -20.58
CA ALA A 35 -1.59 4.82 -21.33
C ALA A 35 -1.37 4.89 -22.85
N ALA A 36 -0.70 5.94 -23.34
CA ALA A 36 -0.38 6.12 -24.77
C ALA A 36 0.59 5.06 -25.33
N ARG A 37 1.33 4.37 -24.47
CA ARG A 37 2.30 3.33 -24.83
C ARG A 37 1.78 1.91 -24.57
N GLY A 38 0.53 1.77 -24.12
CA GLY A 38 -0.05 0.51 -23.70
C GLY A 38 -1.53 0.42 -23.99
N VAL A 39 -2.25 -0.29 -23.13
CA VAL A 39 -3.71 -0.45 -23.21
C VAL A 39 -4.35 0.19 -21.99
N ARG A 40 -5.37 1.01 -22.22
CA ARG A 40 -6.20 1.63 -21.17
C ARG A 40 -7.58 0.99 -21.18
N PHE A 41 -8.00 0.44 -20.05
CA PHE A 41 -9.28 -0.24 -19.89
C PHE A 41 -10.34 0.73 -19.39
N THR A 42 -11.40 0.98 -20.16
CA THR A 42 -12.48 1.92 -19.78
C THR A 42 -13.64 1.27 -19.02
N ARG A 43 -13.53 -0.03 -18.72
CA ARG A 43 -14.57 -0.82 -18.07
C ARG A 43 -13.95 -1.89 -17.16
N ALA A 44 -13.15 -1.44 -16.19
CA ALA A 44 -12.56 -2.28 -15.16
C ALA A 44 -13.30 -2.06 -13.83
N TYR A 45 -13.69 -3.16 -13.17
CA TYR A 45 -14.42 -3.13 -11.90
C TYR A 45 -13.71 -3.99 -10.85
N VAL A 46 -13.62 -3.46 -9.64
CA VAL A 46 -13.17 -4.20 -8.46
C VAL A 46 -14.30 -5.09 -7.92
N GLN A 47 -13.95 -6.13 -7.16
CA GLN A 47 -14.90 -7.13 -6.66
C GLN A 47 -15.52 -6.75 -5.31
N ALA A 48 -15.01 -5.70 -4.65
CA ALA A 48 -15.62 -5.10 -3.47
C ALA A 48 -15.30 -3.60 -3.39
N PRO A 49 -16.21 -2.77 -2.88
CA PRO A 49 -16.00 -1.32 -2.75
C PRO A 49 -15.32 -0.93 -1.42
N LEU A 50 -14.39 -1.75 -0.91
CA LEU A 50 -13.67 -1.53 0.34
C LEU A 50 -12.25 -2.11 0.25
N CYS A 51 -11.28 -1.46 0.90
CA CYS A 51 -9.84 -1.73 0.80
C CYS A 51 -9.49 -3.22 0.93
N GLY A 52 -9.72 -3.83 2.10
CA GLY A 52 -9.39 -5.21 2.39
C GLY A 52 -9.96 -6.21 1.37
N PRO A 53 -11.28 -6.34 1.23
CA PRO A 53 -11.86 -7.35 0.35
C PRO A 53 -11.53 -7.13 -1.14
N SER A 54 -11.41 -5.87 -1.59
CA SER A 54 -10.98 -5.54 -2.96
C SER A 54 -9.57 -6.05 -3.25
N ARG A 55 -8.65 -5.79 -2.31
CA ARG A 55 -7.25 -6.22 -2.37
C ARG A 55 -7.14 -7.74 -2.31
N MET A 56 -7.86 -8.39 -1.39
CA MET A 56 -7.85 -9.86 -1.29
C MET A 56 -8.38 -10.54 -2.56
N SER A 57 -9.43 -10.00 -3.18
CA SER A 57 -9.90 -10.50 -4.48
C SER A 57 -8.83 -10.36 -5.57
N THR A 58 -8.12 -9.23 -5.59
CA THR A 58 -7.04 -8.97 -6.55
C THR A 58 -5.87 -9.92 -6.36
N TYR A 59 -5.43 -10.14 -5.12
CA TYR A 59 -4.28 -10.98 -4.81
C TYR A 59 -4.57 -12.47 -4.94
N THR A 60 -5.82 -12.91 -4.83
CA THR A 60 -6.21 -14.31 -5.02
C THR A 60 -6.73 -14.60 -6.42
N GLY A 61 -7.06 -13.57 -7.21
CA GLY A 61 -7.75 -13.72 -8.49
C GLY A 61 -9.16 -14.30 -8.36
N ARG A 62 -9.79 -14.18 -7.19
CA ARG A 62 -11.04 -14.85 -6.83
C ARG A 62 -12.04 -13.85 -6.26
N TYR A 63 -13.32 -14.17 -6.36
CA TYR A 63 -14.39 -13.33 -5.78
C TYR A 63 -14.40 -13.42 -4.24
N VAL A 64 -14.93 -12.37 -3.59
CA VAL A 64 -15.13 -12.35 -2.13
C VAL A 64 -15.88 -13.57 -1.61
N GLN A 65 -16.94 -13.98 -2.30
CA GLN A 65 -17.70 -15.20 -1.98
C GLN A 65 -16.88 -16.50 -1.99
N SER A 66 -15.71 -16.50 -2.65
CA SER A 66 -14.83 -17.66 -2.76
C SER A 66 -13.73 -17.66 -1.70
N HIS A 67 -13.09 -16.51 -1.45
CA HIS A 67 -11.96 -16.42 -0.51
C HIS A 67 -12.37 -16.03 0.92
N GLY A 68 -13.56 -15.47 1.13
CA GLY A 68 -14.16 -15.24 2.46
C GLY A 68 -13.67 -13.99 3.22
N ALA A 69 -12.48 -13.47 2.92
CA ALA A 69 -12.00 -12.18 3.45
C ALA A 69 -12.89 -11.02 2.94
N SER A 70 -13.94 -10.68 3.68
CA SER A 70 -15.11 -9.93 3.21
C SER A 70 -15.21 -8.50 3.72
N TRP A 71 -14.36 -8.12 4.67
CA TRP A 71 -14.28 -6.77 5.22
C TRP A 71 -12.83 -6.42 5.60
N ASN A 72 -12.59 -5.15 5.93
CA ASN A 72 -11.32 -4.75 6.55
C ASN A 72 -11.09 -5.57 7.83
N ALA A 73 -9.84 -5.89 8.13
CA ALA A 73 -9.45 -6.76 9.24
C ALA A 73 -9.97 -8.21 9.21
N THR A 74 -10.73 -8.64 8.19
CA THR A 74 -11.10 -10.06 8.05
C THR A 74 -9.92 -10.84 7.48
N PRO A 75 -9.34 -11.81 8.21
CA PRO A 75 -8.17 -12.53 7.73
C PRO A 75 -8.44 -13.31 6.45
N LEU A 76 -7.45 -13.37 5.55
CA LEU A 76 -7.47 -14.33 4.45
C LEU A 76 -7.08 -15.71 5.00
N ARG A 77 -7.98 -16.68 4.85
CA ARG A 77 -7.79 -18.03 5.41
C ARG A 77 -6.53 -18.69 4.87
N VAL A 78 -5.84 -19.43 5.72
CA VAL A 78 -4.72 -20.28 5.28
C VAL A 78 -5.24 -21.34 4.31
N GLY A 79 -4.50 -21.53 3.21
CA GLY A 79 -4.85 -22.45 2.13
C GLY A 79 -5.48 -21.78 0.90
N GLU A 80 -5.91 -20.51 0.98
CA GLU A 80 -6.16 -19.72 -0.23
C GLU A 80 -4.82 -19.37 -0.89
N LEU A 81 -4.66 -19.80 -2.14
CA LEU A 81 -3.48 -19.46 -2.93
C LEU A 81 -3.55 -18.02 -3.39
N THR A 82 -2.37 -17.42 -3.47
CA THR A 82 -2.19 -16.01 -3.81
C THR A 82 -1.39 -15.85 -5.09
N LEU A 83 -1.38 -14.63 -5.62
CA LEU A 83 -0.60 -14.22 -6.79
C LEU A 83 0.86 -14.65 -6.66
N GLY A 84 1.44 -14.50 -5.46
CA GLY A 84 2.83 -14.89 -5.21
C GLY A 84 3.08 -16.38 -5.38
N ASP A 85 2.14 -17.23 -4.97
CA ASP A 85 2.29 -18.69 -5.11
C ASP A 85 2.25 -19.10 -6.58
N HIS A 86 1.35 -18.50 -7.35
CA HIS A 86 1.25 -18.72 -8.79
C HIS A 86 2.50 -18.24 -9.54
N LEU A 87 3.03 -17.06 -9.20
CA LEU A 87 4.23 -16.50 -9.84
C LEU A 87 5.50 -17.29 -9.51
N ARG A 88 5.69 -17.68 -8.24
CA ARG A 88 6.85 -18.48 -7.84
C ARG A 88 6.86 -19.84 -8.53
N LYS A 89 5.70 -20.47 -8.69
CA LYS A 89 5.56 -21.71 -9.48
C LYS A 89 5.97 -21.52 -10.95
N ALA A 90 5.81 -20.30 -11.50
CA ALA A 90 6.24 -19.94 -12.85
C ALA A 90 7.68 -19.41 -12.92
N GLY A 91 8.45 -19.43 -11.82
CA GLY A 91 9.85 -18.98 -11.78
C GLY A 91 10.03 -17.46 -11.64
N MET A 92 9.03 -16.75 -11.13
CA MET A 92 9.08 -15.30 -10.87
C MET A 92 8.85 -15.00 -9.39
N GLY A 93 9.71 -14.17 -8.78
CA GLY A 93 9.50 -13.68 -7.41
C GLY A 93 8.31 -12.72 -7.32
N CYS A 94 7.73 -12.57 -6.14
CA CYS A 94 6.57 -11.70 -5.93
C CYS A 94 6.76 -10.87 -4.66
N TRP A 95 7.06 -9.59 -4.84
CA TRP A 95 7.54 -8.70 -3.80
C TRP A 95 6.57 -7.56 -3.50
N LEU A 96 6.56 -7.09 -2.25
CA LEU A 96 5.76 -5.97 -1.79
C LEU A 96 6.62 -4.75 -1.43
N VAL A 97 6.18 -3.58 -1.91
CA VAL A 97 6.59 -2.26 -1.44
C VAL A 97 5.33 -1.42 -1.17
N GLY A 98 4.92 -1.32 0.09
CA GLY A 98 3.77 -0.55 0.55
C GLY A 98 2.60 -1.41 1.05
N LYS A 99 1.38 -1.06 0.65
CA LYS A 99 0.14 -1.51 1.28
C LYS A 99 -0.42 -2.83 0.75
N THR A 100 -0.97 -3.67 1.64
CA THR A 100 -1.85 -4.79 1.25
C THR A 100 -3.16 -4.85 2.03
N HIS A 101 -3.23 -4.22 3.21
CA HIS A 101 -4.37 -4.37 4.12
C HIS A 101 -4.61 -5.85 4.53
N MET A 102 -3.56 -6.68 4.45
CA MET A 102 -3.59 -8.09 4.81
C MET A 102 -3.59 -8.26 6.33
N HIS A 103 -4.44 -9.18 6.80
CA HIS A 103 -4.42 -9.70 8.17
C HIS A 103 -4.20 -11.20 8.14
N ALA A 104 -3.20 -11.67 8.89
CA ALA A 104 -2.86 -13.08 8.97
C ALA A 104 -3.96 -13.89 9.67
N ASP A 105 -4.29 -15.05 9.10
CA ASP A 105 -5.11 -16.07 9.76
C ASP A 105 -4.27 -16.83 10.79
N ALA A 106 -3.92 -16.15 11.89
CA ALA A 106 -3.05 -16.68 12.95
C ALA A 106 -3.60 -17.97 13.55
N ALA A 107 -4.93 -18.07 13.72
CA ALA A 107 -5.58 -19.28 14.21
C ALA A 107 -5.45 -20.46 13.23
N GLY A 108 -5.63 -20.20 11.92
CA GLY A 108 -5.42 -21.20 10.87
C GLY A 108 -3.96 -21.65 10.77
N MET A 109 -3.01 -20.72 10.90
CA MET A 109 -1.58 -21.01 10.92
C MET A 109 -1.20 -21.89 12.11
N ALA A 110 -1.60 -21.50 13.33
CA ALA A 110 -1.33 -22.25 14.55
C ALA A 110 -1.92 -23.66 14.50
N ARG A 111 -3.15 -23.81 13.97
CA ARG A 111 -3.81 -25.11 13.79
C ARG A 111 -3.03 -26.06 12.86
N LEU A 112 -2.25 -25.52 11.92
CA LEU A 112 -1.46 -26.29 10.97
C LEU A 112 0.02 -26.40 11.35
N GLY A 113 0.44 -25.83 12.50
CA GLY A 113 1.84 -25.81 12.91
C GLY A 113 2.72 -24.97 11.98
N LEU A 114 2.19 -23.87 11.45
CA LEU A 114 2.91 -22.97 10.55
C LEU A 114 3.51 -21.82 11.36
N GLU A 115 4.83 -21.89 11.57
CA GLU A 115 5.58 -20.87 12.31
C GLU A 115 5.66 -19.55 11.51
N PRO A 116 5.24 -18.39 12.08
CA PRO A 116 5.22 -17.11 11.36
C PRO A 116 6.58 -16.61 10.87
N ASP A 117 7.67 -17.01 11.52
CA ASP A 117 9.05 -16.63 11.17
C ASP A 117 9.69 -17.56 10.13
N SER A 118 9.04 -18.67 9.77
CA SER A 118 9.45 -19.51 8.65
C SER A 118 9.17 -18.82 7.31
N ILE A 119 9.90 -19.21 6.25
CA ILE A 119 9.68 -18.66 4.90
C ILE A 119 8.23 -18.87 4.44
N ILE A 120 7.63 -20.02 4.75
CA ILE A 120 6.24 -20.32 4.37
C ILE A 120 5.26 -19.50 5.22
N GLY A 121 5.46 -19.46 6.53
CA GLY A 121 4.59 -18.73 7.45
C GLY A 121 4.60 -17.22 7.19
N ALA A 122 5.78 -16.63 6.99
CA ALA A 122 5.94 -15.22 6.67
C ALA A 122 5.19 -14.85 5.39
N ARG A 123 5.32 -15.67 4.33
CA ARG A 123 4.57 -15.48 3.08
C ARG A 123 3.06 -15.59 3.30
N LEU A 124 2.60 -16.56 4.07
CA LEU A 124 1.16 -16.71 4.36
C LEU A 124 0.61 -15.51 5.15
N ALA A 125 1.37 -15.00 6.12
CA ALA A 125 1.01 -13.81 6.88
C ALA A 125 0.94 -12.54 6.02
N GLU A 126 1.71 -12.49 4.93
CA GLU A 126 1.88 -11.35 4.04
C GLU A 126 1.20 -11.55 2.68
N CYS A 127 0.08 -12.27 2.63
CA CYS A 127 -0.72 -12.50 1.42
C CYS A 127 0.09 -13.03 0.22
N GLY A 128 1.10 -13.86 0.52
CA GLY A 128 1.99 -14.49 -0.44
C GLY A 128 3.11 -13.62 -0.98
N PHE A 129 3.27 -12.38 -0.51
CA PHE A 129 4.39 -11.53 -0.91
C PHE A 129 5.65 -11.85 -0.09
N ASP A 130 6.81 -11.79 -0.75
CA ASP A 130 8.07 -11.52 -0.07
C ASP A 130 8.13 -10.00 0.22
N VAL A 131 8.43 -9.59 1.45
CA VAL A 131 8.31 -8.19 1.85
C VAL A 131 9.64 -7.47 1.71
N PHE A 132 9.69 -6.46 0.84
CA PHE A 132 10.78 -5.47 0.86
C PHE A 132 10.44 -4.37 1.86
N GLU A 133 9.20 -3.88 1.84
CA GLU A 133 8.66 -2.96 2.84
C GLU A 133 7.14 -3.09 2.90
N ARG A 134 6.59 -3.39 4.09
CA ARG A 134 5.15 -3.40 4.34
C ARG A 134 4.77 -2.12 5.06
N ASP A 135 3.90 -1.34 4.44
CA ASP A 135 3.35 -0.11 5.01
C ASP A 135 1.94 0.13 4.48
N ASP A 136 0.92 -0.07 5.34
CA ASP A 136 -0.46 0.23 4.98
C ASP A 136 -0.80 1.73 5.04
N GLY A 137 0.15 2.57 5.48
CA GLY A 137 0.24 3.98 5.14
C GLY A 137 -0.42 4.95 6.12
N MET A 138 -0.83 4.52 7.32
CA MET A 138 -1.45 5.39 8.32
C MET A 138 -1.08 5.04 9.76
N ARG A 139 -1.03 6.08 10.61
CA ARG A 139 -0.81 5.98 12.06
C ARG A 139 -1.90 6.70 12.85
N ALA A 140 -3.13 6.21 12.75
CA ALA A 140 -4.24 6.71 13.55
C ALA A 140 -4.10 6.24 15.01
N VAL A 141 -4.23 7.16 15.97
CA VAL A 141 -4.18 6.87 17.41
C VAL A 141 -5.39 7.48 18.10
N GLY A 142 -6.13 6.65 18.85
CA GLY A 142 -7.27 7.06 19.67
C GLY A 142 -7.02 6.81 21.17
N PRO A 143 -8.00 7.10 22.04
CA PRO A 143 -7.88 6.86 23.47
C PRO A 143 -7.72 5.37 23.83
N ASP A 144 -8.20 4.47 22.97
CA ASP A 144 -8.05 3.01 23.13
C ASP A 144 -6.74 2.47 22.51
N GLY A 145 -5.85 3.35 22.05
CA GLY A 145 -4.57 3.02 21.43
C GLY A 145 -4.54 3.21 19.91
N PRO A 146 -3.43 2.80 19.26
CA PRO A 146 -3.28 2.91 17.81
C PRO A 146 -4.22 1.96 17.07
N LEU A 147 -4.71 2.40 15.90
CA LEU A 147 -5.28 1.49 14.92
C LEU A 147 -4.17 0.52 14.49
N VAL A 148 -4.40 -0.78 14.68
CA VAL A 148 -3.42 -1.82 14.33
C VAL A 148 -3.44 -2.08 12.83
N GLU A 149 -2.77 -1.21 12.07
CA GLU A 149 -2.37 -1.48 10.68
C GLU A 149 -0.87 -1.81 10.61
N PRO A 150 -0.46 -2.87 9.89
CA PRO A 150 0.96 -3.21 9.74
C PRO A 150 1.76 -2.12 9.02
N GLY A 151 2.96 -1.84 9.54
CA GLY A 151 3.94 -0.97 8.90
C GLY A 151 4.04 0.43 9.51
N GLY A 152 4.58 1.40 8.78
CA GLY A 152 4.81 2.78 9.22
C GLY A 152 6.12 3.02 9.98
N ASP A 153 6.69 1.99 10.64
CA ASP A 153 7.89 2.16 11.48
C ASP A 153 9.10 2.61 10.65
N SER A 154 9.17 2.12 9.40
CA SER A 154 10.25 2.47 8.47
C SER A 154 10.15 3.91 7.96
N TYR A 155 8.92 4.43 7.80
CA TYR A 155 8.70 5.81 7.40
C TYR A 155 8.92 6.77 8.57
N ASP A 156 8.41 6.45 9.75
CA ASP A 156 8.66 7.23 10.97
C ASP A 156 10.17 7.28 11.29
N ALA A 157 10.89 6.16 11.19
CA ALA A 157 12.34 6.12 11.36
C ALA A 157 13.07 6.92 10.27
N TYR A 158 12.57 6.91 9.03
CA TYR A 158 13.11 7.74 7.95
C TYR A 158 12.95 9.23 8.25
N LEU A 159 11.77 9.65 8.72
CA LEU A 159 11.51 11.03 9.10
C LEU A 159 12.38 11.45 10.31
N ALA A 160 12.46 10.61 11.33
CA ALA A 160 13.31 10.86 12.50
C ALA A 160 14.79 11.05 12.12
N ALA A 161 15.32 10.24 11.20
CA ALA A 161 16.69 10.38 10.70
C ALA A 161 16.94 11.70 9.93
N ARG A 162 15.88 12.37 9.49
CA ARG A 162 15.94 13.69 8.82
C ARG A 162 15.67 14.86 9.74
N GLY A 163 15.43 14.61 11.03
CA GLY A 163 15.21 15.64 12.05
C GLY A 163 13.75 15.95 12.34
N TYR A 164 12.79 15.22 11.75
CA TYR A 164 11.39 15.31 12.13
C TYR A 164 11.16 14.50 13.41
N GLY A 165 11.12 15.19 14.56
CA GLY A 165 10.97 14.57 15.88
C GLY A 165 9.52 14.47 16.36
N GLY A 166 9.29 13.86 17.52
CA GLY A 166 7.96 13.71 18.11
C GLY A 166 7.46 12.27 18.12
N ASP A 167 6.28 12.06 18.71
CA ASP A 167 5.73 10.73 18.94
C ASP A 167 5.06 10.13 17.69
N ASN A 168 4.59 10.98 16.76
CA ASN A 168 3.93 10.56 15.54
C ASN A 168 4.28 11.49 14.35
N PRO A 169 5.50 11.36 13.79
CA PRO A 169 5.94 12.24 12.70
C PRO A 169 5.12 12.03 11.41
N TRP A 170 4.56 10.85 11.17
CA TRP A 170 3.56 10.63 10.11
C TRP A 170 2.37 11.59 10.25
N HIS A 171 1.84 11.78 11.45
CA HIS A 171 0.72 12.68 11.70
C HIS A 171 1.16 14.14 11.64
N ASP A 172 2.15 14.52 12.45
CA ASP A 172 2.47 15.92 12.74
C ASP A 172 3.10 16.66 11.55
N PHE A 173 3.77 15.93 10.64
CA PHE A 173 4.42 16.52 9.47
C PHE A 173 3.76 16.09 8.16
N ALA A 174 3.67 14.79 7.89
CA ALA A 174 3.23 14.32 6.58
C ALA A 174 1.71 14.51 6.35
N ASN A 175 0.92 14.57 7.43
CA ASN A 175 -0.54 14.56 7.38
C ASN A 175 -1.19 15.69 8.21
N SER A 176 -0.44 16.75 8.53
CA SER A 176 -0.95 17.93 9.22
C SER A 176 -0.29 19.20 8.68
N GLY A 177 -1.03 20.30 8.66
CA GLY A 177 -0.46 21.63 8.48
C GLY A 177 0.06 22.20 9.80
N VAL A 178 0.54 23.44 9.76
CA VAL A 178 0.96 24.20 10.94
C VAL A 178 0.43 25.63 10.84
N SER A 179 -0.15 26.12 11.93
CA SER A 179 -0.61 27.52 12.01
C SER A 179 0.55 28.50 12.22
N ASP A 180 0.28 29.80 12.09
CA ASP A 180 1.27 30.85 12.36
C ASP A 180 1.79 30.83 13.81
N ASP A 181 0.97 30.35 14.75
CA ASP A 181 1.32 30.21 16.18
C ASP A 181 2.08 28.91 16.49
N GLY A 182 2.28 28.04 15.50
CA GLY A 182 2.99 26.77 15.64
C GLY A 182 2.11 25.59 16.04
N ASP A 183 0.80 25.76 16.12
CA ASP A 183 -0.13 24.66 16.42
C ASP A 183 -0.30 23.72 15.22
N VAL A 184 -0.32 22.41 15.50
CA VAL A 184 -0.54 21.36 14.49
C VAL A 184 -1.98 21.39 14.00
N LEU A 185 -2.16 21.57 12.70
CA LEU A 185 -3.46 21.57 12.02
C LEU A 185 -3.72 20.18 11.43
N SER A 186 -4.27 19.28 12.26
CA SER A 186 -4.45 17.87 11.90
C SER A 186 -5.26 17.66 10.62
N GLY A 187 -4.74 16.87 9.68
CA GLY A 187 -5.42 16.48 8.45
C GLY A 187 -6.60 15.54 8.66
N TRP A 188 -6.78 14.99 9.86
CA TRP A 188 -8.01 14.26 10.23
C TRP A 188 -9.25 15.15 10.16
N PHE A 189 -9.09 16.46 10.34
CA PHE A 189 -10.15 17.43 10.18
C PHE A 189 -10.19 17.95 8.75
N MET A 190 -11.27 17.66 8.03
CA MET A 190 -11.46 18.08 6.63
C MET A 190 -11.37 19.60 6.42
N THR A 191 -11.56 20.41 7.47
CA THR A 191 -11.35 21.87 7.42
C THR A 191 -9.90 22.23 7.08
N ASN A 192 -8.95 21.35 7.41
CA ASN A 192 -7.52 21.57 7.21
C ASN A 192 -7.02 20.98 5.88
N ALA A 193 -7.89 20.38 5.06
CA ALA A 193 -7.48 19.78 3.78
C ALA A 193 -6.96 20.80 2.75
N GLY A 194 -7.21 22.09 2.98
CA GLY A 194 -6.63 23.19 2.18
C GLY A 194 -5.24 23.64 2.64
N GLU A 195 -4.78 23.17 3.79
CA GLU A 195 -3.48 23.53 4.35
C GLU A 195 -2.36 22.71 3.70
N ALA A 196 -1.19 23.32 3.56
CA ALA A 196 0.01 22.59 3.15
C ALA A 196 0.49 21.70 4.30
N ALA A 197 0.83 20.44 3.99
CA ALA A 197 1.46 19.56 4.97
C ALA A 197 2.79 20.17 5.45
N ASN A 198 3.05 20.07 6.76
CA ASN A 198 4.23 20.60 7.42
C ASN A 198 5.45 19.70 7.19
N ILE A 199 5.77 19.41 5.93
CA ILE A 199 6.87 18.54 5.53
C ILE A 199 7.49 19.02 4.23
N GLU A 200 8.79 18.82 4.05
CA GLU A 200 9.40 19.00 2.74
C GLU A 200 8.81 17.98 1.76
N GLU A 201 8.36 18.43 0.59
CA GLU A 201 7.68 17.57 -0.40
C GLU A 201 8.45 16.28 -0.69
N PRO A 202 9.79 16.29 -0.88
CA PRO A 202 10.52 15.06 -1.13
C PRO A 202 10.42 14.05 0.01
N ASP A 203 10.15 14.47 1.23
CA ASP A 203 10.07 13.59 2.40
C ASP A 203 8.67 13.02 2.63
N SER A 204 7.66 13.52 1.92
CA SER A 204 6.30 13.00 1.98
C SER A 204 6.17 11.55 1.46
N GLU A 205 5.04 10.92 1.77
CA GLU A 205 4.83 9.46 1.63
C GLU A 205 4.98 8.96 0.18
N THR A 206 4.44 9.67 -0.82
CA THR A 206 4.48 9.22 -2.22
C THR A 206 5.91 9.28 -2.80
N PRO A 207 6.66 10.38 -2.67
CA PRO A 207 8.08 10.42 -2.99
C PRO A 207 8.92 9.40 -2.22
N TYR A 208 8.66 9.22 -0.91
CA TYR A 208 9.31 8.20 -0.10
C TYR A 208 9.12 6.80 -0.70
N LEU A 209 7.88 6.34 -0.85
CA LEU A 209 7.58 4.98 -1.32
C LEU A 209 8.08 4.77 -2.76
N THR A 210 8.08 5.82 -3.58
CA THR A 210 8.67 5.78 -4.93
C THR A 210 10.18 5.51 -4.88
N ARG A 211 10.91 6.12 -3.94
CA ARG A 211 12.34 5.81 -3.73
C ARG A 211 12.54 4.39 -3.22
N ARG A 212 11.67 3.88 -2.35
CA ARG A 212 11.72 2.49 -1.88
C ARG A 212 11.50 1.50 -3.01
N GLY A 213 10.53 1.76 -3.90
CA GLY A 213 10.31 0.97 -5.11
C GLY A 213 11.51 0.97 -6.06
N LYS A 214 12.17 2.13 -6.24
CA LYS A 214 13.43 2.20 -7.02
C LYS A 214 14.55 1.40 -6.37
N ALA A 215 14.72 1.52 -5.05
CA ALA A 215 15.75 0.77 -4.31
C ALA A 215 15.56 -0.74 -4.44
N PHE A 216 14.32 -1.24 -4.42
CA PHE A 216 14.01 -2.63 -4.71
C PHE A 216 14.47 -3.02 -6.13
N ILE A 217 14.10 -2.23 -7.15
CA ILE A 217 14.43 -2.52 -8.56
C ILE A 217 15.94 -2.58 -8.78
N GLU A 218 16.70 -1.71 -8.13
CA GLU A 218 18.16 -1.64 -8.23
C GLU A 218 18.87 -2.85 -7.57
N GLN A 219 18.22 -3.52 -6.61
CA GLN A 219 18.76 -4.67 -5.89
C GLN A 219 18.32 -6.02 -6.47
N ALA A 220 17.23 -6.05 -7.23
CA ALA A 220 16.64 -7.30 -7.71
C ALA A 220 17.45 -7.92 -8.87
N ASP A 221 17.85 -9.19 -8.72
CA ASP A 221 18.77 -9.91 -9.62
C ASP A 221 18.11 -11.07 -10.39
N ALA A 222 16.87 -11.41 -10.05
CA ALA A 222 16.06 -12.49 -10.66
C ALA A 222 14.74 -11.93 -11.26
N PRO A 223 14.00 -12.69 -12.09
CA PRO A 223 12.70 -12.24 -12.59
C PRO A 223 11.73 -11.94 -11.44
N TRP A 224 11.09 -10.76 -11.46
CA TRP A 224 10.24 -10.30 -10.35
C TRP A 224 8.92 -9.70 -10.81
N LEU A 225 7.91 -9.85 -9.95
CA LEU A 225 6.83 -8.90 -9.78
C LEU A 225 7.09 -8.04 -8.53
N CYS A 226 6.93 -6.72 -8.65
CA CYS A 226 6.92 -5.80 -7.52
C CYS A 226 5.55 -5.12 -7.44
N HIS A 227 4.84 -5.34 -6.33
CA HIS A 227 3.63 -4.62 -6.01
C HIS A 227 4.00 -3.32 -5.30
N LEU A 228 4.02 -2.22 -6.08
CA LEU A 228 4.26 -0.87 -5.57
C LEU A 228 2.91 -0.23 -5.24
N SER A 229 2.55 -0.24 -3.96
CA SER A 229 1.18 -0.04 -3.49
C SER A 229 1.09 1.19 -2.60
N TYR A 230 0.74 2.32 -3.22
CA TYR A 230 0.65 3.62 -2.58
C TYR A 230 -0.63 3.77 -1.77
N ILE A 231 -0.53 4.51 -0.65
CA ILE A 231 -1.70 4.88 0.14
C ILE A 231 -2.45 6.09 -0.43
N LYS A 232 -1.76 7.13 -0.87
CA LYS A 232 -2.43 8.30 -1.47
C LYS A 232 -3.08 7.93 -2.81
N PRO A 233 -4.23 8.52 -3.20
CA PRO A 233 -4.93 9.66 -2.58
C PRO A 233 -5.97 9.29 -1.50
N HIS A 234 -5.85 8.15 -0.83
CA HIS A 234 -6.61 7.94 0.40
C HIS A 234 -6.22 8.98 1.46
N TRP A 235 -7.16 9.29 2.35
CA TRP A 235 -6.97 10.21 3.48
C TRP A 235 -5.83 9.78 4.42
N PRO A 236 -5.31 10.66 5.29
CA PRO A 236 -5.60 12.11 5.41
C PRO A 236 -5.25 12.91 4.16
#